data_AF-A0A6L9S020-F1
#
_entry.id   AF-A0A6L9S020-F1
#
_cell.length_a   1.000
_cell.length_b   1.000
_cell.length_c   1.000
_cell.angle_alpha   90.00
_cell.angle_beta   90.00
_cell.angle_gamma   90.00
#
_symmetry.space_group_name_H-M   'P 1'
#
loop_
_entity.id
_entity.type
_entity.pdbx_description
1 polymer ?
#
loop_
_entity_poly.entity_id
_entity_poly.type
_entity_poly.pdbx_seq_one_letter_code
_entity_poly.pdbx_strand_id
1 'polypeptide(L)'
;MTWATTTGLAAGAIADAIVGDPRRGHPVAGFGHVADRLERRWWTDSKVRGALYTGVAVGAPALAAALLDRMCAGGSRRPGSAPVRPLIRTTTVGAATWAVLGGKSLTREAALLGRSLDDGDIDAARRRLPHLCGRDPASLDADGLARATVESVAENTSDAVVAPLVWGAVGGLPGLVAYRAVNTLDAMVGHKSARHRNFGWASARLDDAANLLPARLSGLLTAASAPLVGGRPADALRAWRDDARRHPSPNAGVVEAAFAGALGRRLGGRTVYPYGVDERPLLGSGPETTVEDIPRAVRLSRAVQVGTLATVVAARLAVGTLVRRRDRLAHGALSDATIQTKRTRRRATTAPWASTQHTMPQLRGRRRQAAMRNGRRR
;
A
#
# COMPACT_ATOMS: atom_id res chain seq x y z
N MET A 1 -10.15 -12.43 -11.44
CA MET A 1 -8.95 -12.44 -10.57
C MET A 1 -8.88 -11.23 -9.64
N THR A 2 -9.18 -10.02 -10.11
CA THR A 2 -9.19 -8.79 -9.30
C THR A 2 -10.10 -8.85 -8.08
N TRP A 3 -11.26 -9.51 -8.17
CA TRP A 3 -12.22 -9.63 -7.05
C TRP A 3 -11.64 -10.43 -5.88
N ALA A 4 -10.87 -11.49 -6.11
CA ALA A 4 -10.27 -12.30 -5.05
C ALA A 4 -9.30 -11.50 -4.17
N THR A 5 -8.51 -10.59 -4.77
CA THR A 5 -7.67 -9.67 -3.97
C THR A 5 -8.53 -8.71 -3.17
N THR A 6 -9.52 -8.08 -3.80
CA THR A 6 -10.38 -7.10 -3.12
C THR A 6 -11.15 -7.74 -1.96
N THR A 7 -11.72 -8.93 -2.18
CA THR A 7 -12.41 -9.70 -1.13
C THR A 7 -11.44 -10.15 -0.05
N GLY A 8 -10.23 -10.59 -0.41
CA GLY A 8 -9.19 -10.95 0.56
C GLY A 8 -8.80 -9.77 1.44
N LEU A 9 -8.52 -8.61 0.85
CA LEU A 9 -8.20 -7.38 1.58
C LEU A 9 -9.32 -7.01 2.56
N ALA A 10 -10.58 -7.05 2.10
CA ALA A 10 -11.73 -6.75 2.95
C ALA A 10 -11.90 -7.78 4.07
N ALA A 11 -11.81 -9.08 3.76
CA ALA A 11 -11.95 -10.14 4.74
C ALA A 11 -10.85 -10.06 5.82
N GLY A 12 -9.60 -9.80 5.43
CA GLY A 12 -8.50 -9.65 6.38
C GLY A 12 -8.60 -8.40 7.24
N ALA A 13 -9.05 -7.26 6.68
CA ALA A 13 -9.30 -6.04 7.45
C ALA A 13 -10.44 -6.22 8.46
N ILE A 14 -11.51 -6.92 8.07
CA ILE A 14 -12.62 -7.28 8.97
C ILE A 14 -12.12 -8.24 10.06
N ALA A 15 -11.31 -9.23 9.70
CA ALA A 15 -10.72 -10.16 10.66
C ALA A 15 -9.83 -9.43 11.67
N ASP A 16 -9.01 -8.46 11.26
CA ASP A 16 -8.24 -7.61 12.19
C ASP A 16 -9.17 -6.85 13.14
N ALA A 17 -10.19 -6.15 12.62
CA ALA A 17 -11.12 -5.39 13.45
C ALA A 17 -11.86 -6.23 14.52
N ILE A 18 -12.14 -7.51 14.22
CA ILE A 18 -12.85 -8.43 15.12
C ILE A 18 -11.87 -9.11 16.08
N VAL A 19 -10.83 -9.76 15.54
CA VAL A 19 -9.94 -10.67 16.28
C VAL A 19 -8.71 -9.96 16.82
N GLY A 20 -8.13 -9.05 16.03
CA GLY A 20 -6.83 -8.42 16.28
C GLY A 20 -5.66 -9.41 16.14
N ASP A 21 -4.52 -9.02 16.70
CA ASP A 21 -3.27 -9.77 16.58
C ASP A 21 -3.24 -11.03 17.47
N PRO A 22 -2.64 -12.13 17.00
CA PRO A 22 -2.39 -13.30 17.83
C PRO A 22 -1.39 -12.98 18.95
N ARG A 23 -1.70 -13.45 20.17
CA ARG A 23 -0.82 -13.26 21.35
C ARG A 23 0.55 -13.93 21.22
N ARG A 24 0.67 -14.99 20.41
CA ARG A 24 1.90 -15.76 20.21
C ARG A 24 2.03 -16.15 18.75
N GLY A 25 3.26 -16.23 18.26
CA GLY A 25 3.55 -16.67 16.89
C GLY A 25 3.10 -15.67 15.81
N HIS A 26 3.05 -14.38 16.12
CA HIS A 26 2.70 -13.35 15.14
C HIS A 26 3.68 -13.38 13.95
N PRO A 27 3.22 -13.48 12.69
CA PRO A 27 4.11 -13.56 11.52
C PRO A 27 5.12 -12.41 11.43
N VAL A 28 4.67 -11.19 11.73
CA VAL A 28 5.54 -10.00 11.79
C VAL A 28 6.60 -10.10 12.89
N ALA A 29 6.28 -10.66 14.07
CA ALA A 29 7.27 -10.89 15.12
C ALA A 29 8.30 -11.95 14.70
N GLY A 30 7.85 -13.01 14.01
CA GLY A 30 8.73 -14.00 13.40
C GLY A 30 9.70 -13.36 12.38
N PHE A 31 9.18 -12.48 11.51
CA PHE A 31 10.00 -11.68 10.60
C PHE A 31 11.01 -10.83 11.38
N GLY A 32 10.57 -10.12 12.43
CA GLY A 32 11.44 -9.32 13.29
C GLY A 32 12.58 -10.13 13.89
N HIS A 33 12.32 -11.34 14.40
CA HIS A 33 13.38 -12.21 14.91
C HIS A 33 14.39 -12.66 13.85
N VAL A 34 13.96 -12.87 12.61
CA VAL A 34 14.87 -13.21 11.50
C VAL A 34 15.68 -11.99 11.10
N ALA A 35 15.04 -10.83 10.96
CA ALA A 35 15.66 -9.55 10.65
C ALA A 35 16.72 -9.17 11.69
N ASP A 36 16.41 -9.30 12.98
CA ASP A 36 17.31 -9.05 14.11
C ASP A 36 18.55 -9.99 14.12
N ARG A 37 18.36 -11.29 13.80
CA ARG A 37 19.50 -12.21 13.63
C ARG A 37 20.38 -11.83 12.44
N LEU A 38 19.76 -11.42 11.32
CA LEU A 38 20.48 -10.96 10.14
C LEU A 38 21.24 -9.65 10.43
N GLU A 39 20.62 -8.71 11.13
CA GLU A 39 21.23 -7.46 11.59
C GLU A 39 22.49 -7.77 12.38
N ARG A 40 22.41 -8.59 13.44
CA ARG A 40 23.58 -8.92 14.26
C ARG A 40 24.73 -9.53 13.47
N ARG A 41 24.43 -10.31 12.43
CA ARG A 41 25.45 -10.97 11.62
C ARG A 41 26.08 -10.01 10.59
N TRP A 42 25.28 -9.10 10.04
CA TRP A 42 25.68 -8.25 8.92
C TRP A 42 26.06 -6.83 9.37
N TRP A 43 25.78 -6.47 10.63
CA TRP A 43 25.98 -5.15 11.17
C TRP A 43 27.40 -4.66 10.97
N THR A 44 27.50 -3.42 10.50
CA THR A 44 28.70 -2.62 10.40
C THR A 44 28.22 -1.19 10.22
N ASP A 45 28.99 -0.22 10.71
CA ASP A 45 28.71 1.20 10.53
C ASP A 45 28.90 1.63 9.05
N SER A 46 27.97 1.25 8.18
CA SER A 46 28.04 1.45 6.74
C SER A 46 26.65 1.49 6.11
N LYS A 47 26.43 2.53 5.31
CA LYS A 47 25.19 2.69 4.52
C LYS A 47 25.02 1.59 3.47
N VAL A 48 26.12 1.10 2.89
CA VAL A 48 26.07 0.06 1.85
C VAL A 48 25.63 -1.28 2.44
N ARG A 49 26.22 -1.69 3.57
CA ARG A 49 25.81 -2.93 4.27
C ARG A 49 24.38 -2.84 4.80
N GLY A 50 24.00 -1.66 5.29
CA GLY A 50 22.61 -1.33 5.64
C GLY A 50 21.64 -1.50 4.46
N ALA A 51 21.96 -0.92 3.30
CA ALA A 51 21.13 -1.04 2.10
C ALA A 51 21.02 -2.49 1.59
N LEU A 52 22.10 -3.27 1.63
CA LEU A 52 22.07 -4.70 1.30
C LEU A 52 21.18 -5.48 2.28
N TYR A 53 21.31 -5.22 3.58
CA TYR A 53 20.44 -5.80 4.60
C TYR A 53 18.97 -5.48 4.34
N THR A 54 18.62 -4.20 4.13
CA THR A 54 17.25 -3.78 3.81
C THR A 54 16.75 -4.44 2.54
N GLY A 55 17.55 -4.46 1.46
CA GLY A 55 17.18 -5.05 0.19
C GLY A 55 16.88 -6.54 0.29
N VAL A 56 17.70 -7.30 1.03
CA VAL A 56 17.47 -8.75 1.24
C VAL A 56 16.27 -8.98 2.16
N ALA A 57 16.20 -8.27 3.29
CA ALA A 57 15.15 -8.46 4.28
C ALA A 57 13.75 -8.07 3.75
N VAL A 58 13.65 -7.11 2.84
CA VAL A 58 12.38 -6.77 2.16
C VAL A 58 12.15 -7.65 0.92
N GLY A 59 13.19 -7.81 0.10
CA GLY A 59 13.09 -8.47 -1.20
C GLY A 59 12.75 -9.96 -1.10
N ALA A 60 13.35 -10.68 -0.15
CA ALA A 60 13.09 -12.11 0.04
C ALA A 60 11.61 -12.43 0.37
N PRO A 61 10.98 -11.82 1.40
CA PRO A 61 9.57 -12.08 1.69
C PRO A 61 8.64 -11.52 0.60
N ALA A 62 8.97 -10.39 -0.04
CA ALA A 62 8.19 -9.86 -1.17
C ALA A 62 8.22 -10.82 -2.38
N LEU A 63 9.38 -11.40 -2.71
CA LEU A 63 9.51 -12.38 -3.78
C LEU A 63 8.75 -13.68 -3.45
N ALA A 64 8.88 -14.19 -2.22
CA ALA A 64 8.12 -15.35 -1.76
C ALA A 64 6.60 -15.11 -1.88
N ALA A 65 6.13 -13.93 -1.46
CA ALA A 65 4.75 -13.51 -1.60
C ALA A 65 4.31 -13.39 -3.07
N ALA A 66 5.17 -12.90 -3.97
CA ALA A 66 4.89 -12.84 -5.40
C ALA A 66 4.80 -14.23 -6.03
N LEU A 67 5.70 -15.16 -5.66
CA LEU A 67 5.66 -16.54 -6.12
C LEU A 67 4.40 -17.25 -5.61
N LEU A 68 4.05 -17.07 -4.34
CA LEU A 68 2.81 -17.58 -3.77
C LEU A 68 1.57 -17.03 -4.47
N ASP A 69 1.51 -15.71 -4.71
CA ASP A 69 0.38 -15.11 -5.43
C ASP A 69 0.26 -15.68 -6.86
N ARG A 70 1.39 -15.87 -7.56
CA ARG A 70 1.43 -16.52 -8.88
C ARG A 70 0.98 -17.97 -8.83
N MET A 71 1.35 -18.74 -7.81
CA MET A 71 0.90 -20.12 -7.63
C MET A 71 -0.62 -20.18 -7.38
N CYS A 72 -1.15 -19.25 -6.58
CA CYS A 72 -2.59 -19.11 -6.36
C CYS A 72 -3.33 -18.57 -7.60
N ALA A 73 -2.65 -17.81 -8.47
CA ALA A 73 -3.18 -17.25 -9.70
C ALA A 73 -3.05 -18.21 -10.91
N GLY A 74 -2.09 -19.11 -10.92
CA GLY A 74 -1.72 -19.91 -12.09
C GLY A 74 -2.75 -20.97 -12.47
N GLY A 75 -3.24 -20.92 -13.71
CA GLY A 75 -3.42 -22.11 -14.54
C GLY A 75 -4.78 -22.81 -14.58
N SER A 76 -5.78 -22.17 -15.20
CA SER A 76 -6.56 -22.83 -16.26
C SER A 76 -7.35 -21.80 -17.08
N ARG A 77 -6.84 -21.54 -18.29
CA ARG A 77 -7.67 -21.20 -19.46
C ARG A 77 -8.37 -22.45 -20.01
N ARG A 78 -8.38 -23.58 -19.26
CA ARG A 78 -9.19 -24.74 -19.56
C ARG A 78 -10.62 -24.46 -19.09
N PRO A 79 -11.61 -24.46 -19.99
CA PRO A 79 -13.02 -24.46 -19.60
C PRO A 79 -13.24 -25.66 -18.66
N GLY A 80 -13.74 -25.43 -17.44
CA GLY A 80 -14.18 -26.50 -16.53
C GLY A 80 -13.35 -26.76 -15.25
N SER A 81 -12.27 -26.02 -14.96
CA SER A 81 -11.60 -26.16 -13.65
C SER A 81 -12.42 -25.50 -12.52
N ALA A 82 -12.72 -26.26 -11.47
CA ALA A 82 -13.56 -25.91 -10.30
C ALA A 82 -13.25 -24.56 -9.61
N PRO A 83 -14.21 -23.94 -8.89
CA PRO A 83 -14.10 -22.62 -8.23
C PRO A 83 -13.12 -22.54 -7.04
N VAL A 84 -12.30 -23.56 -6.81
CA VAL A 84 -11.42 -23.70 -5.63
C VAL A 84 -10.26 -22.69 -5.62
N ARG A 85 -9.76 -22.29 -6.78
CA ARG A 85 -8.56 -21.41 -6.87
C ARG A 85 -8.80 -19.95 -6.47
N PRO A 86 -9.92 -19.29 -6.87
CA PRO A 86 -10.29 -17.98 -6.34
C PRO A 86 -10.44 -17.96 -4.82
N LEU A 87 -10.97 -19.03 -4.22
CA LEU A 87 -11.08 -19.15 -2.77
C LEU A 87 -9.70 -19.23 -2.11
N ILE A 88 -8.80 -20.10 -2.59
CA ILE A 88 -7.41 -20.18 -2.08
C ILE A 88 -6.76 -18.80 -2.10
N ARG A 89 -6.80 -18.11 -3.24
CA ARG A 89 -6.18 -16.78 -3.35
C ARG A 89 -6.83 -15.76 -2.40
N THR A 90 -8.16 -15.79 -2.26
CA THR A 90 -8.89 -14.90 -1.34
C THR A 90 -8.47 -15.16 0.10
N THR A 91 -8.39 -16.43 0.51
CA THR A 91 -7.95 -16.84 1.84
C THR A 91 -6.49 -16.47 2.09
N THR A 92 -5.59 -16.69 1.12
CA THR A 92 -4.17 -16.32 1.25
C THR A 92 -4.01 -14.80 1.39
N VAL A 93 -4.66 -14.00 0.54
CA VAL A 93 -4.62 -12.54 0.64
C VAL A 93 -5.26 -12.08 1.94
N GLY A 94 -6.39 -12.67 2.36
CA GLY A 94 -7.06 -12.32 3.61
C GLY A 94 -6.23 -12.63 4.84
N ALA A 95 -5.63 -13.81 4.91
CA ALA A 95 -4.72 -14.19 5.99
C ALA A 95 -3.49 -13.28 6.05
N ALA A 96 -2.89 -12.97 4.89
CA ALA A 96 -1.77 -12.04 4.84
C ALA A 96 -2.19 -10.62 5.24
N THR A 97 -3.36 -10.15 4.79
CA THR A 97 -3.89 -8.84 5.17
C THR A 97 -4.10 -8.75 6.67
N TRP A 98 -4.79 -9.73 7.27
CA TRP A 98 -4.95 -9.81 8.73
C TRP A 98 -3.59 -9.79 9.45
N ALA A 99 -2.62 -10.58 8.97
CA ALA A 99 -1.32 -10.68 9.61
C ALA A 99 -0.42 -9.43 9.51
N VAL A 100 -0.65 -8.55 8.52
CA VAL A 100 0.15 -7.32 8.37
C VAL A 100 -0.52 -6.08 8.94
N LEU A 101 -1.83 -6.14 9.18
CA LEU A 101 -2.57 -5.08 9.85
C LEU A 101 -2.33 -5.13 11.37
N GLY A 102 -2.65 -4.04 12.06
CA GLY A 102 -2.61 -3.96 13.52
C GLY A 102 -3.57 -2.91 14.08
N GLY A 103 -4.65 -2.60 13.36
CA GLY A 103 -5.56 -1.49 13.69
C GLY A 103 -6.36 -1.75 14.97
N LYS A 104 -6.75 -3.02 15.19
CA LYS A 104 -7.43 -3.43 16.41
C LYS A 104 -6.51 -3.36 17.62
N SER A 105 -5.30 -3.89 17.52
CA SER A 105 -4.30 -3.85 18.60
C SER A 105 -3.96 -2.41 18.97
N LEU A 106 -3.69 -1.55 17.98
CA LEU A 106 -3.42 -0.13 18.18
C LEU A 106 -4.51 0.56 18.99
N THR A 107 -5.77 0.44 18.54
CA THR A 107 -6.89 1.10 19.22
C THR A 107 -7.22 0.49 20.58
N ARG A 108 -6.93 -0.80 20.78
CA ARG A 108 -7.09 -1.50 22.06
C ARG A 108 -6.06 -1.02 23.08
N GLU A 109 -4.79 -0.96 22.71
CA GLU A 109 -3.71 -0.52 23.61
C GLU A 109 -3.88 0.95 23.99
N ALA A 110 -4.21 1.82 23.04
CA ALA A 110 -4.51 3.24 23.33
C ALA A 110 -5.71 3.38 24.29
N ALA A 111 -6.80 2.63 24.07
CA ALA A 111 -7.96 2.68 24.96
C ALA A 111 -7.67 2.10 26.35
N LEU A 112 -6.82 1.07 26.44
CA LEU A 112 -6.38 0.50 27.71
C LEU A 112 -5.49 1.47 28.49
N LEU A 113 -4.59 2.18 27.81
CA LEU A 113 -3.77 3.23 28.42
C LEU A 113 -4.65 4.39 28.90
N GLY A 114 -5.59 4.87 28.07
CA GLY A 114 -6.53 5.94 28.47
C GLY A 114 -7.32 5.59 29.71
N ARG A 115 -7.87 4.37 29.81
CA ARG A 115 -8.56 3.91 31.03
C ARG A 115 -7.66 3.93 32.26
N SER A 116 -6.40 3.49 32.14
CA SER A 116 -5.46 3.55 33.27
C SER A 116 -5.21 4.99 33.74
N LEU A 117 -5.19 5.96 32.82
CA LEU A 117 -5.06 7.38 33.17
C LEU A 117 -6.34 7.94 33.80
N ASP A 118 -7.52 7.58 33.28
CA ASP A 118 -8.81 7.96 33.85
C ASP A 118 -8.98 7.42 35.29
N ASP A 119 -8.47 6.22 35.55
CA ASP A 119 -8.48 5.58 36.88
C ASP A 119 -7.37 6.12 37.83
N GLY A 120 -6.51 7.04 37.35
CA GLY A 120 -5.38 7.60 38.11
C GLY A 120 -4.17 6.67 38.26
N ASP A 121 -4.15 5.49 37.63
CA ASP A 121 -3.04 4.54 37.64
C ASP A 121 -2.00 4.86 36.55
N ILE A 122 -1.22 5.91 36.81
CA ILE A 122 -0.16 6.39 35.91
C ILE A 122 0.88 5.30 35.63
N ASP A 123 1.23 4.48 36.63
CA ASP A 123 2.24 3.44 36.46
C ASP A 123 1.76 2.30 35.54
N ALA A 124 0.47 1.95 35.59
CA ALA A 124 -0.12 1.05 34.60
C ALA A 124 -0.09 1.64 33.18
N ALA A 125 -0.37 2.94 33.04
CA ALA A 125 -0.27 3.62 31.76
C ALA A 125 1.19 3.61 31.23
N ARG A 126 2.18 3.88 32.08
CA ARG A 126 3.61 3.82 31.74
C ARG A 126 4.06 2.43 31.28
N ARG A 127 3.59 1.36 31.92
CA ARG A 127 3.89 -0.02 31.52
C ARG A 127 3.31 -0.37 30.13
N ARG A 128 2.28 0.35 29.67
CA ARG A 128 1.64 0.12 28.37
C ARG A 128 2.22 0.95 27.23
N LEU A 129 2.74 2.14 27.50
CA LEU A 129 3.26 3.04 26.48
C LEU A 129 4.27 2.38 25.51
N PRO A 130 5.19 1.49 25.96
CA PRO A 130 6.11 0.78 25.06
C PRO A 130 5.45 -0.08 23.99
N HIS A 131 4.18 -0.46 24.15
CA HIS A 131 3.42 -1.16 23.10
C HIS A 131 2.96 -0.23 21.96
N LEU A 132 3.07 1.09 22.14
CA LEU A 132 2.64 2.10 21.16
C LEU A 132 3.84 2.87 20.57
N CYS A 133 4.82 3.24 21.38
CA CYS A 133 6.01 3.96 20.93
C CYS A 133 7.24 3.69 21.81
N GLY A 134 8.44 3.97 21.28
CA GLY A 134 9.71 3.76 21.97
C GLY A 134 10.17 4.92 22.88
N ARG A 135 9.27 5.81 23.30
CA ARG A 135 9.58 6.94 24.20
C ARG A 135 9.80 6.46 25.62
N ASP A 136 10.56 7.20 26.42
CA ASP A 136 10.75 6.87 27.84
C ASP A 136 9.49 7.22 28.66
N PRO A 137 8.71 6.22 29.12
CA PRO A 137 7.48 6.48 29.87
C PRO A 137 7.74 7.10 31.25
N ALA A 138 8.94 6.91 31.82
CA ALA A 138 9.26 7.40 33.17
C ALA A 138 9.33 8.93 33.24
N SER A 139 9.67 9.58 32.12
CA SER A 139 9.75 11.03 31.99
C SER A 139 8.39 11.73 31.78
N LEU A 140 7.31 10.98 31.62
CA LEU A 140 6.00 11.51 31.22
C LEU A 140 5.02 11.52 32.40
N ASP A 141 4.31 12.63 32.54
CA ASP A 141 3.11 12.79 33.36
C ASP A 141 1.86 12.31 32.59
N ALA A 142 0.67 12.46 33.18
CA ALA A 142 -0.58 11.98 32.58
C ALA A 142 -0.86 12.60 31.21
N ASP A 143 -0.71 13.92 31.08
CA ASP A 143 -0.92 14.64 29.81
C ASP A 143 0.20 14.33 28.80
N GLY A 144 1.44 14.16 29.26
CA GLY A 144 2.55 13.68 28.43
C GLY A 144 2.31 12.28 27.87
N LEU A 145 1.74 11.36 28.67
CA LEU A 145 1.31 10.03 28.22
C LEU A 145 0.14 10.12 27.25
N ALA A 146 -0.81 11.02 27.47
CA ALA A 146 -1.93 11.26 26.56
C ALA A 146 -1.46 11.79 25.20
N ARG A 147 -0.62 12.83 25.18
CA ARG A 147 0.01 13.37 23.97
C ARG A 147 0.78 12.29 23.22
N ALA A 148 1.65 11.54 23.91
CA ALA A 148 2.40 10.45 23.29
C ALA A 148 1.50 9.37 22.69
N THR A 149 0.39 9.05 23.36
CA THR A 149 -0.62 8.10 22.86
C THR A 149 -1.32 8.63 21.61
N VAL A 150 -1.77 9.89 21.60
CA VAL A 150 -2.45 10.51 20.45
C VAL A 150 -1.53 10.59 19.23
N GLU A 151 -0.28 11.01 19.42
CA GLU A 151 0.73 11.04 18.35
C GLU A 151 0.98 9.63 17.79
N SER A 152 1.16 8.64 18.68
CA SER A 152 1.38 7.24 18.27
C SER A 152 0.16 6.65 17.55
N VAL A 153 -1.06 7.02 17.96
CA VAL A 153 -2.28 6.60 17.26
C VAL A 153 -2.36 7.23 15.88
N ALA A 154 -2.02 8.51 15.73
CA ALA A 154 -2.03 9.20 14.45
C ALA A 154 -1.05 8.56 13.45
N GLU A 155 0.21 8.39 13.87
CA GLU A 155 1.29 7.78 13.09
C GLU A 155 0.96 6.32 12.73
N ASN A 156 0.70 5.48 13.74
CA ASN A 156 0.48 4.05 13.50
C ASN A 156 -0.86 3.75 12.80
N THR A 157 -1.84 4.64 12.80
CA THR A 157 -3.05 4.44 11.97
C THR A 157 -2.67 4.41 10.49
N SER A 158 -1.79 5.33 10.07
CA SER A 158 -1.24 5.33 8.71
C SER A 158 -0.45 4.05 8.46
N ASP A 159 0.47 3.72 9.36
CA ASP A 159 1.49 2.71 9.09
C ASP A 159 0.99 1.28 9.24
N ALA A 160 0.08 1.03 10.19
CA ALA A 160 -0.44 -0.30 10.47
C ALA A 160 -1.74 -0.60 9.72
N VAL A 161 -2.38 0.39 9.07
CA VAL A 161 -3.64 0.16 8.35
C VAL A 161 -3.70 0.82 6.98
N VAL A 162 -3.49 2.13 6.89
CA VAL A 162 -3.64 2.84 5.61
C VAL A 162 -2.65 2.32 4.58
N ALA A 163 -1.38 2.29 4.93
CA ALA A 163 -0.31 1.92 4.02
C ALA A 163 -0.32 0.44 3.59
N PRO A 164 -0.50 -0.55 4.48
CA PRO A 164 -0.66 -1.94 4.05
C PRO A 164 -1.85 -2.13 3.11
N LEU A 165 -3.00 -1.51 3.39
CA LEU A 165 -4.18 -1.63 2.51
C LEU A 165 -3.96 -0.96 1.14
N VAL A 166 -3.29 0.20 1.11
CA VAL A 166 -2.93 0.87 -0.15
C VAL A 166 -1.97 0.01 -0.97
N TRP A 167 -0.88 -0.48 -0.37
CA TRP A 167 0.09 -1.31 -1.09
C TRP A 167 -0.48 -2.69 -1.46
N GLY A 168 -1.37 -3.26 -0.64
CA GLY A 168 -2.16 -4.43 -1.00
C GLY A 168 -3.13 -4.16 -2.15
N ALA A 169 -3.69 -2.95 -2.21
CA ALA A 169 -4.53 -2.54 -3.33
C ALA A 169 -3.73 -2.32 -4.62
N VAL A 170 -2.46 -1.92 -4.55
CA VAL A 170 -1.63 -1.70 -5.73
C VAL A 170 -0.94 -2.99 -6.18
N GLY A 171 -0.21 -3.62 -5.26
CA GLY A 171 0.65 -4.78 -5.52
C GLY A 171 0.05 -6.14 -5.13
N GLY A 172 -1.13 -6.19 -4.52
CA GLY A 172 -1.70 -7.45 -4.02
C GLY A 172 -0.88 -8.01 -2.85
N LEU A 173 -0.77 -9.34 -2.80
CA LEU A 173 -0.03 -10.05 -1.76
C LEU A 173 1.44 -9.59 -1.60
N PRO A 174 2.26 -9.46 -2.66
CA PRO A 174 3.61 -8.95 -2.50
C PRO A 174 3.66 -7.49 -2.02
N GLY A 175 2.68 -6.66 -2.37
CA GLY A 175 2.57 -5.29 -1.86
C GLY A 175 2.34 -5.24 -0.35
N LEU A 176 1.43 -6.07 0.17
CA LEU A 176 1.17 -6.20 1.62
C LEU A 176 2.44 -6.58 2.38
N VAL A 177 3.11 -7.63 1.91
CA VAL A 177 4.27 -8.22 2.59
C VAL A 177 5.48 -7.30 2.49
N ALA A 178 5.75 -6.72 1.31
CA ALA A 178 6.85 -5.80 1.11
C ALA A 178 6.72 -4.57 2.00
N TYR A 179 5.54 -3.93 2.01
CA TYR A 179 5.32 -2.75 2.84
C TYR A 179 5.49 -3.08 4.33
N ARG A 180 4.90 -4.19 4.81
CA ARG A 180 5.03 -4.54 6.23
C ARG A 180 6.48 -4.84 6.63
N ALA A 181 7.25 -5.47 5.73
CA ALA A 181 8.68 -5.68 5.95
C ALA A 181 9.43 -4.34 6.04
N VAL A 182 9.16 -3.40 5.12
CA VAL A 182 9.76 -2.04 5.15
C VAL A 182 9.48 -1.35 6.48
N ASN A 183 8.21 -1.26 6.87
CA ASN A 183 7.79 -0.59 8.11
C ASN A 183 8.36 -1.25 9.37
N THR A 184 8.42 -2.58 9.39
CA THR A 184 9.04 -3.31 10.51
C THR A 184 10.53 -3.04 10.61
N LEU A 185 11.25 -2.98 9.48
CA LEU A 185 12.68 -2.67 9.47
C LEU A 185 12.96 -1.23 9.91
N ASP A 186 12.13 -0.26 9.54
CA ASP A 186 12.26 1.10 10.03
C ASP A 186 12.10 1.18 11.56
N ALA A 187 11.08 0.52 12.11
CA ALA A 187 10.88 0.46 13.57
C ALA A 187 12.06 -0.20 14.30
N MET A 188 12.73 -1.18 13.68
CA MET A 188 13.84 -1.92 14.29
C MET A 188 15.19 -1.22 14.18
N VAL A 189 15.52 -0.68 13.00
CA VAL A 189 16.85 -0.13 12.72
C VAL A 189 16.82 1.26 12.10
N GLY A 190 15.68 1.84 11.76
CA GLY A 190 15.59 3.16 11.11
C GLY A 190 15.85 4.36 12.04
N HIS A 191 15.79 4.16 13.36
CA HIS A 191 15.99 5.23 14.33
C HIS A 191 17.45 5.75 14.35
N LYS A 192 17.61 7.06 14.59
CA LYS A 192 18.90 7.78 14.49
C LYS A 192 19.85 7.57 15.69
N SER A 193 19.92 6.35 16.24
CA SER A 193 20.90 6.02 17.27
C SER A 193 22.32 5.96 16.71
N ALA A 194 23.33 6.06 17.58
CA ALA A 194 24.73 5.90 17.19
C ALA A 194 24.99 4.56 16.45
N ARG A 195 24.32 3.48 16.85
CA ARG A 195 24.44 2.15 16.22
C ARG A 195 23.83 2.10 14.82
N HIS A 196 22.70 2.77 14.62
CA HIS A 196 21.87 2.57 13.43
C HIS A 196 21.88 3.75 12.44
N ARG A 197 22.50 4.89 12.78
CA ARG A 197 22.52 6.09 11.93
C ARG A 197 22.91 5.84 10.47
N ASN A 198 23.94 5.03 10.22
CA ASN A 198 24.35 4.67 8.86
C ASN A 198 23.72 3.36 8.38
N PHE A 199 23.70 2.32 9.23
CA PHE A 199 23.16 1.01 8.86
C PHE A 199 21.66 1.04 8.55
N GLY A 200 20.87 1.76 9.34
CA GLY A 200 19.42 1.93 9.17
C GLY A 200 19.00 2.98 8.15
N TRP A 201 19.95 3.71 7.55
CA TRP A 201 19.63 4.82 6.66
C TRP A 201 18.74 4.39 5.48
N ALA A 202 19.00 3.22 4.90
CA ALA A 202 18.26 2.72 3.76
C ALA A 202 16.84 2.28 4.13
N SER A 203 16.63 1.63 5.29
CA SER A 203 15.29 1.27 5.75
C SER A 203 14.44 2.50 6.03
N ALA A 204 15.00 3.50 6.71
CA ALA A 204 14.28 4.75 7.00
C ALA A 204 13.88 5.51 5.73
N ARG A 205 14.78 5.61 4.74
CA ARG A 205 14.45 6.26 3.47
C ARG A 205 13.45 5.49 2.63
N LEU A 206 13.51 4.15 2.68
CA LEU A 206 12.55 3.31 1.97
C LEU A 206 11.16 3.40 2.61
N ASP A 207 11.06 3.43 3.94
CA ASP A 207 9.80 3.65 4.64
C ASP A 207 9.23 5.04 4.35
N ASP A 208 10.06 6.10 4.47
CA ASP A 208 9.66 7.46 4.11
C ASP A 208 9.07 7.52 2.70
N ALA A 209 9.69 6.86 1.73
CA ALA A 209 9.20 6.79 0.36
C ALA A 209 7.90 5.98 0.23
N ALA A 210 7.82 4.82 0.88
CA ALA A 210 6.66 3.93 0.84
C ALA A 210 5.42 4.55 1.49
N ASN A 211 5.62 5.43 2.47
CA ASN A 211 4.56 6.12 3.21
C ASN A 211 4.16 7.48 2.61
N LEU A 212 4.80 7.94 1.53
CA LEU A 212 4.43 9.20 0.88
C LEU A 212 2.94 9.24 0.52
N LEU A 213 2.46 8.31 -0.30
CA LEU A 213 1.05 8.27 -0.70
C LEU A 213 0.11 7.91 0.46
N PRO A 214 0.37 6.84 1.24
CA PRO A 214 -0.49 6.46 2.36
C PRO A 214 -0.71 7.55 3.41
N ALA A 215 0.33 8.29 3.80
CA ALA A 215 0.21 9.34 4.81
C ALA A 215 -0.71 10.48 4.36
N ARG A 216 -0.70 10.84 3.06
CA ARG A 216 -1.63 11.87 2.54
C ARG A 216 -3.06 11.36 2.47
N LEU A 217 -3.26 10.10 2.08
CA LEU A 217 -4.58 9.48 2.14
C LEU A 217 -5.09 9.46 3.59
N SER A 218 -4.24 9.08 4.54
CA SER A 218 -4.54 9.10 5.98
C SER A 218 -4.95 10.51 6.42
N GLY A 219 -4.15 11.54 6.11
CA GLY A 219 -4.47 12.93 6.43
C GLY A 219 -5.82 13.42 5.85
N LEU A 220 -6.13 13.05 4.60
CA LEU A 220 -7.41 13.38 3.97
C LEU A 220 -8.59 12.66 4.64
N LEU A 221 -8.43 11.39 4.97
CA LEU A 221 -9.46 10.60 5.67
C LEU A 221 -9.65 11.10 7.10
N THR A 222 -8.58 11.53 7.77
CA THR A 222 -8.63 12.19 9.07
C THR A 222 -9.44 13.49 8.99
N ALA A 223 -9.15 14.33 8.00
CA ALA A 223 -9.93 15.56 7.79
C ALA A 223 -11.40 15.27 7.52
N ALA A 224 -11.72 14.31 6.64
CA ALA A 224 -13.09 13.89 6.38
C ALA A 224 -13.80 13.31 7.61
N SER A 225 -13.06 12.69 8.52
CA SER A 225 -13.57 12.06 9.75
C SER A 225 -13.60 13.01 10.96
N ALA A 226 -13.05 14.23 10.85
CA ALA A 226 -13.00 15.20 11.95
C ALA A 226 -14.37 15.50 12.61
N PRO A 227 -15.51 15.59 11.88
CA PRO A 227 -16.82 15.79 12.50
C PRO A 227 -17.20 14.71 13.53
N LEU A 228 -16.72 13.47 13.35
CA LEU A 228 -17.00 12.37 14.27
C LEU A 228 -16.37 12.60 15.66
N VAL A 229 -15.37 13.49 15.76
CA VAL A 229 -14.71 13.86 17.01
C VAL A 229 -15.00 15.27 17.47
N GLY A 230 -16.02 15.91 16.90
CA GLY A 230 -16.40 17.29 17.21
C GLY A 230 -15.48 18.34 16.58
N GLY A 231 -14.59 17.94 15.67
CA GLY A 231 -13.72 18.84 14.91
C GLY A 231 -14.28 19.20 13.55
N ARG A 232 -13.53 20.02 12.80
CA ARG A 232 -13.91 20.45 11.44
C ARG A 232 -12.85 19.98 10.43
N PRO A 233 -13.26 19.49 9.24
CA PRO A 233 -12.30 19.11 8.19
C PRO A 233 -11.34 20.25 7.81
N ALA A 234 -11.82 21.49 7.81
CA ALA A 234 -11.02 22.66 7.51
C ALA A 234 -9.87 22.88 8.49
N ASP A 235 -10.04 22.55 9.77
CA ASP A 235 -9.01 22.74 10.80
C ASP A 235 -7.92 21.67 10.68
N ALA A 236 -8.30 20.43 10.40
CA ALA A 236 -7.35 19.35 10.09
C ALA A 236 -6.51 19.66 8.83
N LEU A 237 -7.14 20.16 7.77
CA LEU A 237 -6.44 20.55 6.54
C LEU A 237 -5.55 21.79 6.74
N ARG A 238 -5.99 22.77 7.55
CA ARG A 238 -5.19 23.95 7.90
C ARG A 238 -3.93 23.54 8.68
N ALA A 239 -4.08 22.73 9.73
CA ALA A 239 -2.97 22.22 10.52
C ALA A 239 -1.96 21.43 9.66
N TRP A 240 -2.45 20.53 8.79
CA TRP A 240 -1.57 19.87 7.82
C TRP A 240 -0.82 20.88 6.96
N ARG A 241 -1.52 21.79 6.27
CA ARG A 241 -0.90 22.75 5.35
C ARG A 241 0.17 23.61 6.05
N ASP A 242 -0.12 24.08 7.25
CA ASP A 242 0.67 25.09 7.95
C ASP A 242 1.80 24.46 8.79
N ASP A 243 1.60 23.24 9.32
CA ASP A 243 2.49 22.64 10.31
C ASP A 243 3.30 21.44 9.79
N ALA A 244 2.73 20.59 8.93
CA ALA A 244 3.30 19.27 8.61
C ALA A 244 4.74 19.33 8.04
N ARG A 245 5.07 20.38 7.27
CA ARG A 245 6.40 20.53 6.64
C ARG A 245 7.51 20.82 7.65
N ARG A 246 7.18 21.26 8.86
CA ARG A 246 8.15 21.49 9.92
C ARG A 246 8.61 20.17 10.56
N HIS A 247 7.79 19.12 10.45
CA HIS A 247 8.08 17.83 11.07
C HIS A 247 9.27 17.15 10.36
N PRO A 248 10.20 16.52 11.10
CA PRO A 248 11.37 15.86 10.50
C PRO A 248 11.01 14.74 9.51
N SER A 249 9.93 13.99 9.79
CA SER A 249 9.37 13.01 8.86
C SER A 249 8.31 13.68 7.97
N PRO A 250 8.41 13.54 6.64
CA PRO A 250 7.44 14.07 5.69
C PRO A 250 6.09 13.34 5.74
N ASN A 251 5.99 12.23 6.48
CA ASN A 251 4.79 11.40 6.58
C ASN A 251 4.11 11.57 7.93
N ALA A 252 4.86 11.39 9.03
CA ALA A 252 4.34 11.59 10.38
C ALA A 252 3.79 13.02 10.56
N GLY A 253 4.48 14.03 10.01
CA GLY A 253 4.00 15.42 10.06
C GLY A 253 2.61 15.62 9.43
N VAL A 254 2.28 14.88 8.37
CA VAL A 254 0.96 14.97 7.73
C VAL A 254 -0.12 14.42 8.65
N VAL A 255 0.11 13.24 9.22
CA VAL A 255 -0.90 12.51 9.99
C VAL A 255 -1.06 13.07 11.40
N GLU A 256 0.03 13.43 12.07
CA GLU A 256 0.01 14.09 13.38
C GLU A 256 -0.65 15.47 13.28
N ALA A 257 -0.28 16.31 12.30
CA ALA A 257 -0.91 17.63 12.14
C ALA A 257 -2.40 17.53 11.79
N ALA A 258 -2.79 16.58 10.93
CA ALA A 258 -4.20 16.34 10.63
C ALA A 258 -4.98 15.89 11.88
N PHE A 259 -4.40 15.02 12.72
CA PHE A 259 -5.01 14.61 13.99
C PHE A 259 -5.12 15.78 14.98
N ALA A 260 -4.06 16.58 15.13
CA ALA A 260 -4.06 17.77 15.98
C ALA A 260 -5.19 18.74 15.59
N GLY A 261 -5.30 19.07 14.30
CA GLY A 261 -6.37 19.93 13.78
C GLY A 261 -7.77 19.31 13.89
N ALA A 262 -7.92 17.99 13.67
CA ALA A 262 -9.19 17.30 13.81
C ALA A 262 -9.67 17.21 15.27
N LEU A 263 -8.76 17.10 16.23
CA LEU A 263 -9.08 17.07 17.66
C LEU A 263 -9.23 18.48 18.25
N GLY A 264 -8.73 19.51 17.55
CA GLY A 264 -8.63 20.88 18.06
C GLY A 264 -7.60 21.00 19.17
N ARG A 265 -6.49 20.26 19.06
CA ARG A 265 -5.42 20.18 20.07
C ARG A 265 -4.06 20.53 19.46
N ARG A 266 -3.07 20.63 20.32
CA ARG A 266 -1.66 20.75 19.96
C ARG A 266 -0.91 19.47 20.28
N LEU A 267 -0.07 19.05 19.34
CA LEU A 267 0.88 17.93 19.42
C LEU A 267 2.30 18.44 19.17
N GLY A 268 3.29 17.56 19.35
CA GLY A 268 4.72 17.89 19.22
C GLY A 268 5.29 18.53 20.48
N GLY A 269 6.49 19.10 20.38
CA GLY A 269 7.29 19.57 21.51
C GLY A 269 8.33 18.56 21.99
N ARG A 270 8.87 18.78 23.19
CA ARG A 270 9.95 17.96 23.75
C ARG A 270 9.52 16.50 23.91
N THR A 271 10.31 15.60 23.33
CA THR A 271 10.12 14.15 23.36
C THR A 271 11.41 13.46 23.81
N VAL A 272 11.32 12.62 24.84
CA VAL A 272 12.49 11.93 25.42
C VAL A 272 12.49 10.46 25.00
N TYR A 273 13.63 10.02 24.46
CA TYR A 273 13.92 8.63 24.10
C TYR A 273 15.10 8.11 24.93
N PRO A 274 15.27 6.78 25.06
CA PRO A 274 16.44 6.19 25.73
C PRO A 274 17.79 6.61 25.10
N TYR A 275 17.79 7.04 23.85
CA TYR A 275 18.97 7.41 23.07
C TYR A 275 19.11 8.92 22.81
N GLY A 276 18.23 9.77 23.36
CA GLY A 276 18.32 11.23 23.21
C GLY A 276 17.01 11.98 23.34
N VAL A 277 17.07 13.29 23.19
CA VAL A 277 15.91 14.20 23.20
C VAL A 277 15.66 14.71 21.79
N ASP A 278 14.40 14.71 21.38
CA ASP A 278 13.93 15.28 20.11
C ASP A 278 13.00 16.46 20.40
N GLU A 279 13.33 17.63 19.85
CA GLU A 279 12.50 18.84 19.96
C GLU A 279 11.62 18.91 18.71
N ARG A 280 10.43 18.31 18.80
CA ARG A 280 9.48 18.28 17.68
C ARG A 280 8.78 19.63 17.52
N PRO A 281 8.52 20.09 16.29
CA PRO A 281 7.70 21.28 16.09
C PRO A 281 6.31 21.09 16.67
N LEU A 282 5.71 22.17 17.14
CA LEU A 282 4.31 22.16 17.55
C LEU A 282 3.41 22.04 16.30
N LEU A 283 2.45 21.13 16.37
CA LEU A 283 1.46 20.84 15.32
C LEU A 283 0.06 21.12 15.87
N GLY A 284 -0.77 21.84 15.12
CA GLY A 284 -2.07 22.33 15.57
C GLY A 284 -2.00 23.60 16.42
N SER A 285 -3.14 24.26 16.55
CA SER A 285 -3.29 25.57 17.21
C SER A 285 -4.19 25.54 18.45
N GLY A 286 -4.59 24.36 18.91
CA GLY A 286 -5.46 24.19 20.06
C GLY A 286 -4.74 24.23 21.41
N PRO A 287 -5.46 24.05 22.53
CA PRO A 287 -4.85 23.74 23.82
C PRO A 287 -4.04 22.44 23.78
N GLU A 288 -3.22 22.22 24.82
CA GLU A 288 -2.50 20.97 25.01
C GLU A 288 -3.44 19.76 25.02
N THR A 289 -2.90 18.63 24.58
CA THR A 289 -3.60 17.34 24.59
C THR A 289 -3.73 16.83 26.02
N THR A 290 -4.92 16.38 26.39
CA THR A 290 -5.20 15.82 27.71
C THR A 290 -5.68 14.38 27.60
N VAL A 291 -5.80 13.70 28.75
CA VAL A 291 -6.30 12.31 28.83
C VAL A 291 -7.64 12.11 28.10
N GLU A 292 -8.54 13.09 28.19
CA GLU A 292 -9.87 13.07 27.57
C GLU A 292 -9.84 13.00 26.02
N ASP A 293 -8.70 13.32 25.40
CA ASP A 293 -8.54 13.26 23.95
C ASP A 293 -8.20 11.86 23.44
N ILE A 294 -7.74 10.93 24.30
CA ILE A 294 -7.39 9.56 23.89
C ILE A 294 -8.60 8.82 23.28
N PRO A 295 -9.80 8.81 23.90
CA PRO A 295 -10.98 8.20 23.30
C PRO A 295 -11.38 8.84 21.96
N ARG A 296 -11.18 10.16 21.81
CA ARG A 296 -11.45 10.88 20.56
C ARG A 296 -10.45 10.44 19.48
N ALA A 297 -9.16 10.36 19.79
CA ALA A 297 -8.13 9.87 18.86
C ALA A 297 -8.39 8.42 18.42
N VAL A 298 -8.79 7.54 19.34
CA VAL A 298 -9.17 6.15 19.02
C VAL A 298 -10.37 6.11 18.08
N ARG A 299 -11.40 6.93 18.32
CA ARG A 299 -12.58 7.02 17.45
C ARG A 299 -12.20 7.52 16.04
N LEU A 300 -11.33 8.52 15.96
CA LEU A 300 -10.82 9.06 14.71
C LEU A 300 -10.01 8.00 13.93
N SER A 301 -9.12 7.28 14.61
CA SER A 301 -8.35 6.17 14.02
C SER A 301 -9.28 5.12 13.42
N ARG A 302 -10.29 4.64 14.15
CA ARG A 302 -11.27 3.67 13.63
C ARG A 302 -12.00 4.17 12.39
N ALA A 303 -12.39 5.45 12.37
CA ALA A 303 -13.02 6.05 11.20
C ALA A 303 -12.09 6.07 9.98
N VAL A 304 -10.82 6.42 10.17
CA VAL A 304 -9.79 6.38 9.11
C VAL A 304 -9.55 4.95 8.61
N GLN A 305 -9.54 3.95 9.49
CA GLN A 305 -9.41 2.54 9.12
C GLN A 305 -10.58 2.09 8.21
N VAL A 306 -11.82 2.41 8.60
CA VAL A 306 -13.02 2.11 7.80
C VAL A 306 -13.01 2.87 6.47
N GLY A 307 -12.69 4.17 6.50
CA GLY A 307 -12.60 5.01 5.31
C GLY A 307 -11.53 4.52 4.32
N THR A 308 -10.42 4.00 4.82
CA THR A 308 -9.36 3.40 4.00
C THR A 308 -9.88 2.15 3.30
N LEU A 309 -10.50 1.23 4.04
CA LEU A 309 -11.04 0.00 3.45
C LEU A 309 -12.08 0.33 2.36
N ALA A 310 -13.00 1.24 2.65
CA ALA A 310 -13.99 1.70 1.68
C ALA A 310 -13.33 2.29 0.42
N THR A 311 -12.32 3.16 0.60
CA THR A 311 -11.58 3.78 -0.50
C THR A 311 -10.85 2.75 -1.35
N VAL A 312 -10.16 1.80 -0.73
CA VAL A 312 -9.42 0.73 -1.42
C VAL A 312 -10.36 -0.18 -2.19
N VAL A 313 -11.48 -0.59 -1.59
CA VAL A 313 -12.49 -1.43 -2.26
C VAL A 313 -13.08 -0.68 -3.46
N ALA A 314 -13.50 0.58 -3.27
CA ALA A 314 -14.05 1.41 -4.33
C ALA A 314 -13.06 1.62 -5.49
N ALA A 315 -11.81 1.97 -5.19
CA ALA A 315 -10.75 2.16 -6.18
C ALA A 315 -10.51 0.89 -7.00
N ARG A 316 -10.43 -0.27 -6.35
CA ARG A 316 -10.24 -1.56 -7.06
C ARG A 316 -11.44 -1.96 -7.91
N LEU A 317 -12.67 -1.69 -7.45
CA LEU A 317 -13.87 -1.91 -8.24
C LEU A 317 -13.89 -1.01 -9.48
N ALA A 318 -13.55 0.27 -9.34
CA ALA A 318 -13.46 1.24 -10.43
C ALA A 318 -12.40 0.86 -11.47
N VAL A 319 -11.19 0.48 -11.04
CA VAL A 319 -10.16 -0.04 -11.96
C VAL A 319 -10.66 -1.30 -12.68
N GLY A 320 -11.33 -2.20 -11.97
CA GLY A 320 -11.91 -3.40 -12.55
C GLY A 320 -13.01 -3.14 -13.59
N THR A 321 -13.83 -2.09 -13.42
CA THR A 321 -14.84 -1.71 -14.43
C THR A 321 -14.19 -1.04 -15.64
N LEU A 322 -13.20 -0.17 -15.44
CA LEU A 322 -12.47 0.50 -16.52
C LEU A 322 -11.72 -0.50 -17.41
N VAL A 323 -11.00 -1.46 -16.82
CA VAL A 323 -10.30 -2.52 -17.57
C VAL A 323 -11.29 -3.35 -18.39
N ARG A 324 -12.42 -3.78 -17.81
CA ARG A 324 -13.46 -4.52 -18.53
C ARG A 324 -14.08 -3.72 -19.67
N ARG A 325 -14.30 -2.42 -19.49
CA ARG A 325 -14.79 -1.52 -20.56
C ARG A 325 -13.79 -1.43 -21.70
N ARG A 326 -12.50 -1.22 -21.39
CA ARG A 326 -11.42 -1.18 -22.39
C ARG A 326 -11.33 -2.48 -23.19
N ASP A 327 -11.39 -3.62 -22.51
CA ASP A 327 -11.29 -4.93 -23.16
C ASP A 327 -12.50 -5.18 -24.07
N ARG A 328 -13.72 -4.80 -23.66
CA ARG A 328 -14.92 -4.87 -24.51
C ARG A 328 -14.80 -4.00 -25.76
N LEU A 329 -14.32 -2.77 -25.63
CA LEU A 329 -14.11 -1.87 -26.76
C LEU A 329 -13.06 -2.41 -27.73
N ALA A 330 -11.96 -2.99 -27.22
CA ALA A 330 -10.94 -3.61 -28.05
C ALA A 330 -11.47 -4.85 -28.81
N HIS A 331 -12.27 -5.71 -28.16
CA HIS A 331 -12.88 -6.88 -28.82
C HIS A 331 -13.96 -6.48 -29.83
N GLY A 332 -14.75 -5.44 -29.53
CA GLY A 332 -15.73 -4.86 -30.47
C GLY A 332 -15.06 -4.32 -31.73
N ALA A 333 -13.99 -3.52 -31.57
CA ALA A 333 -13.23 -2.98 -32.70
C ALA A 333 -12.60 -4.08 -33.58
N LEU A 334 -12.07 -5.15 -32.97
CA LEU A 334 -11.55 -6.31 -33.70
C LEU A 334 -12.65 -7.10 -34.42
N SER A 335 -13.83 -7.22 -33.81
CA SER A 335 -14.99 -7.87 -34.42
C SER A 335 -15.49 -7.08 -35.63
N ASP A 336 -15.60 -5.76 -35.52
CA ASP A 336 -16.03 -4.88 -36.61
C ASP A 336 -15.03 -4.87 -37.78
N ALA A 337 -13.73 -4.82 -37.49
CA ALA A 337 -12.68 -4.95 -38.49
C ALA A 337 -12.74 -6.32 -39.22
N THR A 338 -13.04 -7.40 -38.49
CA THR A 338 -13.21 -8.74 -39.05
C THR A 338 -14.46 -8.84 -39.94
N ILE A 339 -15.58 -8.22 -39.53
CA ILE A 339 -16.83 -8.17 -40.29
C ILE A 339 -16.63 -7.34 -41.58
N GLN A 340 -15.92 -6.22 -41.49
CA GLN A 340 -15.64 -5.36 -42.65
C GLN A 340 -14.74 -6.06 -43.67
N THR A 341 -13.73 -6.80 -43.20
CA THR A 341 -12.85 -7.63 -44.06
C THR A 341 -13.60 -8.78 -44.74
N LYS A 342 -14.57 -9.41 -44.04
CA LYS A 342 -15.44 -10.41 -44.66
C LYS A 342 -16.39 -9.79 -45.69
N ARG A 343 -16.94 -8.60 -45.43
CA ARG A 343 -17.80 -7.86 -46.37
C ARG A 343 -17.05 -7.42 -47.64
N THR A 344 -15.82 -6.93 -47.53
CA THR A 344 -14.99 -6.56 -48.70
C THR A 344 -14.62 -7.78 -49.54
N ARG A 345 -14.23 -8.90 -48.92
CA ARG A 345 -14.03 -10.17 -49.64
C ARG A 345 -15.29 -10.65 -50.36
N ARG A 346 -16.46 -10.57 -49.72
CA ARG A 346 -17.73 -10.98 -50.32
C ARG A 346 -18.11 -10.12 -51.53
N ARG A 347 -17.86 -8.80 -51.46
CA ARG A 347 -18.04 -7.88 -52.60
C ARG A 347 -17.08 -8.16 -53.75
N ALA A 348 -15.83 -8.53 -53.46
CA ALA A 348 -14.86 -8.92 -54.50
C ALA A 348 -15.25 -10.22 -55.21
N THR A 349 -15.88 -11.17 -54.52
CA THR A 349 -16.36 -12.44 -55.12
C THR A 349 -17.70 -12.34 -55.84
N THR A 350 -18.47 -11.25 -55.67
CA THR A 350 -19.76 -11.03 -56.35
C THR A 350 -19.69 -9.96 -57.44
N ALA A 351 -18.50 -9.52 -57.85
CA ALA A 351 -18.35 -8.63 -58.99
C ALA A 351 -18.77 -9.36 -60.29
N PRO A 352 -19.71 -8.83 -61.09
CA PRO A 352 -20.10 -9.48 -62.35
C PRO A 352 -18.92 -9.49 -63.31
N TRP A 353 -18.69 -10.64 -63.96
CA TRP A 353 -17.74 -10.80 -65.04
C TRP A 353 -18.19 -9.92 -66.21
N ALA A 354 -17.68 -8.69 -66.29
CA ALA A 354 -17.91 -7.82 -67.42
C ALA A 354 -17.21 -8.41 -68.65
N SER A 355 -18.02 -8.83 -69.62
CA SER A 355 -17.66 -9.32 -70.94
C SER A 355 -16.64 -8.39 -71.62
N THR A 356 -15.40 -8.86 -71.77
CA THR A 356 -14.45 -8.25 -72.69
C THR A 356 -14.55 -9.02 -74.00
N GLN A 357 -15.29 -8.46 -74.96
CA GLN A 357 -15.44 -9.06 -76.29
C GLN A 357 -14.09 -9.09 -77.02
N HIS A 358 -13.77 -10.28 -77.53
CA HIS A 358 -12.65 -10.54 -78.41
C HIS A 358 -12.79 -9.80 -79.74
N THR A 359 -11.71 -9.15 -80.19
CA THR A 359 -11.44 -8.93 -81.62
C THR A 359 -10.06 -9.52 -81.93
N MET A 360 -10.05 -10.62 -82.68
CA MET A 360 -8.87 -11.31 -83.20
C MET A 360 -8.54 -10.80 -84.60
N PRO A 361 -7.28 -10.48 -84.93
CA PRO A 361 -6.80 -10.48 -86.30
C PRO A 361 -6.15 -11.82 -86.64
N GLN A 362 -6.48 -12.32 -87.82
CA GLN A 362 -6.08 -13.61 -88.38
C GLN A 362 -4.57 -13.75 -88.64
N LEU A 363 -4.08 -14.97 -88.43
CA LEU A 363 -2.80 -15.49 -88.89
C LEU A 363 -2.73 -15.56 -90.43
N ARG A 364 -1.72 -14.93 -91.03
CA ARG A 364 -1.13 -15.37 -92.31
C ARG A 364 0.38 -15.41 -92.19
N GLY A 365 0.93 -16.60 -92.40
CA GLY A 365 2.35 -16.88 -92.24
C GLY A 365 3.24 -16.27 -93.32
N ARG A 366 4.53 -16.16 -92.99
CA ARG A 366 5.63 -16.19 -93.94
C ARG A 366 6.87 -16.78 -93.27
N ARG A 367 7.42 -17.79 -93.96
CA ARG A 367 8.71 -18.44 -93.73
C ARG A 367 9.86 -17.42 -93.78
N ARG A 368 10.91 -17.59 -92.96
CA ARG A 368 12.30 -17.95 -93.36
C ARG A 368 13.34 -17.55 -92.29
N GLN A 369 14.18 -18.54 -91.97
CA GLN A 369 15.65 -18.51 -91.84
C GLN A 369 16.37 -17.59 -90.82
N ALA A 370 17.19 -18.28 -90.01
CA ALA A 370 18.64 -18.07 -89.83
C ALA A 370 19.16 -17.55 -88.47
N ALA A 371 20.02 -18.42 -87.90
CA ALA A 371 21.36 -18.15 -87.36
C ALA A 371 21.57 -17.66 -85.91
N MET A 372 22.17 -18.57 -85.13
CA MET A 372 23.36 -18.42 -84.27
C MET A 372 23.77 -17.02 -83.76
N ARG A 373 23.89 -16.89 -82.43
CA ARG A 373 25.10 -16.51 -81.64
C ARG A 373 24.64 -16.20 -80.20
N ASN A 374 25.02 -16.94 -79.17
CA ASN A 374 26.32 -17.05 -78.48
C ASN A 374 26.80 -15.76 -77.76
N GLY A 375 27.04 -15.85 -76.45
CA GLY A 375 27.91 -14.97 -75.64
C GLY A 375 27.18 -13.93 -74.77
N ARG A 376 27.08 -14.10 -73.43
CA ARG A 376 28.07 -13.80 -72.35
C ARG A 376 28.34 -12.30 -72.08
N ARG A 377 28.38 -11.99 -70.77
CA ARG A 377 28.89 -10.78 -70.06
C ARG A 377 27.88 -9.63 -69.94
N ARG A 378 27.81 -8.88 -68.85
CA ARG A 378 28.39 -8.95 -67.51
C ARG A 378 27.50 -8.11 -66.60
#